data_AF-A0A2D3WHF3-F1
#
_entry.id   AF-A0A2D3WHF3-F1
#
_cell.length_a   1.000
_cell.length_b   1.000
_cell.length_c   1.000
_cell.angle_alpha   90.00
_cell.angle_beta   90.00
_cell.angle_gamma   90.00
#
_symmetry.space_group_name_H-M   'P 1'
#
loop_
_entity.id
_entity.type
_entity.pdbx_description
1 polymer ?
#
loop_
_entity_poly.entity_id
_entity_poly.type
_entity_poly.pdbx_seq_one_letter_code
_entity_poly.pdbx_strand_id
1 'polypeptide(L)'
;VYKEPRALVGQNYTITEMSDPNACCGFGGVTMQTENFHFAQAAGKPKAAMIAKTGAQIVTAECSACRMQINNSMNEANVDVVFKNPIELIAEALRK
;
A
#
# COMPACT_ATOMS: atom_id res chain seq x y z
N VAL A 1 13.34 -1.28 -10.53
CA VAL A 1 12.20 -1.62 -11.41
C VAL A 1 10.94 -1.08 -10.73
N TYR A 2 10.55 0.16 -11.04
CA TYR A 2 9.35 0.81 -10.48
C TYR A 2 8.69 1.79 -11.47
N LYS A 3 9.32 2.03 -12.63
CA LYS A 3 8.90 3.08 -13.56
C LYS A 3 7.77 2.58 -14.45
N GLU A 4 7.85 1.32 -14.86
CA GLU A 4 6.96 0.68 -15.81
C GLU A 4 5.53 0.53 -15.25
N PRO A 5 5.30 0.01 -14.02
CA PRO A 5 3.95 -0.03 -13.45
C PRO A 5 3.36 1.37 -13.24
N ARG A 6 4.18 2.34 -12.82
CA ARG A 6 3.74 3.73 -12.61
C ARG A 6 3.38 4.41 -13.93
N ALA A 7 4.11 4.15 -15.00
CA ALA A 7 3.81 4.68 -16.34
C ALA A 7 2.48 4.12 -16.88
N LEU A 8 2.14 2.87 -16.57
CA LEU A 8 0.85 2.29 -16.95
C LEU A 8 -0.31 2.84 -16.11
N VAL A 9 -0.15 2.89 -14.78
CA VAL A 9 -1.17 3.41 -13.86
C VAL A 9 -1.40 4.92 -14.08
N GLY A 10 -0.32 5.67 -14.28
CA GLY A 10 -0.34 7.13 -14.46
C GLY A 10 -1.06 7.62 -15.71
N GLN A 11 -1.38 6.75 -16.66
CA GLN A 11 -2.20 7.11 -17.83
C GLN A 11 -3.67 7.34 -17.48
N ASN A 12 -4.16 6.71 -16.40
CA ASN A 12 -5.59 6.72 -16.04
C ASN A 12 -5.84 7.21 -14.61
N TYR A 13 -4.80 7.38 -13.80
CA TYR A 13 -4.88 7.78 -12.40
C TYR A 13 -3.86 8.87 -12.09
N THR A 14 -4.21 9.79 -11.18
CA THR A 14 -3.24 10.75 -10.62
C THR A 14 -2.45 10.09 -9.50
N ILE A 15 -1.12 10.14 -9.60
CA ILE A 15 -0.22 9.54 -8.61
C ILE A 15 0.25 10.63 -7.64
N THR A 16 -0.09 10.48 -6.36
CA THR A 16 0.44 11.29 -5.27
C THR A 16 1.47 10.49 -4.49
N GLU A 17 2.67 11.05 -4.31
CA GLU A 17 3.76 10.36 -3.61
C GLU A 17 3.60 10.42 -2.08
N MET A 18 3.94 9.32 -1.41
CA MET A 18 4.22 9.31 0.02
C MET A 18 5.57 10.01 0.29
N SER A 19 5.82 10.44 1.52
CA SER A 19 7.13 10.97 1.90
C SER A 19 8.26 9.93 1.79
N ASP A 20 7.96 8.66 2.08
CA ASP A 20 8.83 7.51 1.78
C ASP A 20 8.00 6.34 1.24
N PRO A 21 7.85 6.24 -0.09
CA PRO A 21 7.11 5.16 -0.73
C PRO A 21 7.76 3.78 -0.51
N ASN A 22 9.09 3.73 -0.41
CA ASN A 22 9.87 2.49 -0.39
C ASN A 22 10.04 1.89 1.00
N ALA A 23 9.71 2.63 2.07
CA ALA A 23 9.66 2.09 3.43
C ALA A 23 8.85 0.79 3.47
N CYS A 24 9.39 -0.23 4.15
CA CYS A 24 8.79 -1.56 4.26
C CYS A 24 7.38 -1.48 4.89
N CYS A 25 6.46 -2.33 4.45
CA CYS A 25 5.12 -2.42 5.02
C CYS A 25 5.10 -3.05 6.42
N GLY A 26 6.12 -3.84 6.77
CA GLY A 26 6.22 -4.54 8.05
C GLY A 26 5.81 -6.01 8.05
N PHE A 27 5.32 -6.58 6.93
CA PHE A 27 4.80 -7.96 6.95
C PHE A 27 5.84 -8.99 7.42
N GLY A 28 7.06 -8.95 6.85
CA GLY A 28 8.25 -9.66 7.36
C GLY A 28 8.22 -11.20 7.36
N GLY A 29 7.15 -11.84 6.89
CA GLY A 29 6.99 -13.31 6.87
C GLY A 29 6.11 -13.83 8.00
N VAL A 30 5.79 -15.13 7.98
CA VAL A 30 4.81 -15.71 8.93
C VAL A 30 5.27 -15.55 10.39
N THR A 31 6.54 -15.84 10.70
CA THR A 31 7.10 -15.64 12.05
C THR A 31 6.99 -14.20 12.53
N MET A 32 7.13 -13.22 11.64
CA MET A 32 6.94 -11.82 11.98
C MET A 32 5.48 -11.53 12.35
N GLN A 33 4.53 -12.16 11.65
CA GLN A 33 3.10 -12.00 11.90
C GLN A 33 2.61 -12.77 13.14
N THR A 34 3.16 -13.95 13.43
CA THR A 34 2.65 -14.83 14.51
C THR A 34 3.38 -14.64 15.84
N GLU A 35 4.69 -14.38 15.80
CA GLU A 35 5.53 -14.34 17.01
C GLU A 35 6.03 -12.92 17.33
N ASN A 36 6.17 -12.08 16.31
CA ASN A 36 6.81 -10.76 16.43
C ASN A 36 5.92 -9.62 15.92
N PHE A 37 4.60 -9.77 16.05
CA PHE A 37 3.62 -8.87 15.43
C PHE A 37 3.79 -7.39 15.81
N HIS A 38 4.26 -7.11 17.02
CA HIS A 38 4.52 -5.75 17.49
C HIS A 38 5.57 -5.01 16.61
N PHE A 39 6.55 -5.71 16.03
CA PHE A 39 7.47 -5.12 15.06
C PHE A 39 6.79 -4.86 13.71
N ALA A 40 5.92 -5.77 13.25
CA ALA A 40 5.12 -5.56 12.05
C ALA A 40 4.22 -4.32 12.19
N GLN A 41 3.55 -4.16 13.33
CA GLN A 41 2.76 -2.98 13.66
C GLN A 41 3.61 -1.72 13.73
N ALA A 42 4.78 -1.77 14.38
CA ALA A 42 5.69 -0.63 14.48
C ALA A 42 6.14 -0.14 13.09
N ALA A 43 6.41 -1.04 12.14
CA ALA A 43 6.73 -0.70 10.76
C ALA A 43 5.50 -0.23 9.95
N GLY A 44 4.33 -0.80 10.21
CA GLY A 44 3.08 -0.47 9.52
C GLY A 44 2.52 0.92 9.86
N LYS A 45 2.61 1.34 11.13
CA LYS A 45 2.13 2.65 11.61
C LYS A 45 2.64 3.85 10.79
N PRO A 46 3.96 4.04 10.57
CA PRO A 46 4.43 5.15 9.76
C PRO A 46 3.96 5.02 8.30
N LYS A 47 3.82 3.81 7.76
CA LYS A 47 3.28 3.61 6.40
C LYS A 47 1.83 4.08 6.29
N ALA A 48 0.96 3.71 7.23
CA ALA A 48 -0.43 4.18 7.28
C ALA A 48 -0.52 5.70 7.42
N ALA A 49 0.30 6.31 8.28
CA ALA A 49 0.35 7.76 8.43
C ALA A 49 0.81 8.48 7.14
N MET A 50 1.77 7.91 6.41
CA MET A 50 2.18 8.44 5.11
C MET A 50 1.07 8.33 4.06
N ILE A 51 0.36 7.20 4.02
CA ILE A 51 -0.80 7.01 3.13
C ILE A 51 -1.86 8.07 3.42
N ALA A 52 -2.24 8.25 4.69
CA ALA A 52 -3.24 9.24 5.09
C ALA A 52 -2.87 10.67 4.65
N LYS A 53 -1.60 11.05 4.80
CA LYS A 53 -1.10 12.38 4.40
C LYS A 53 -1.17 12.65 2.90
N THR A 54 -1.25 11.61 2.06
CA THR A 54 -1.36 11.80 0.60
C THR A 54 -2.74 12.30 0.18
N GLY A 55 -3.78 12.06 0.99
CA GLY A 55 -5.18 12.28 0.60
C GLY A 55 -5.65 11.40 -0.56
N ALA A 56 -4.90 10.36 -0.93
CA ALA A 56 -5.26 9.45 -2.00
C ALA A 56 -6.43 8.54 -1.59
N GLN A 57 -7.31 8.21 -2.54
CA GLN A 57 -8.43 7.28 -2.31
C GLN A 57 -7.99 5.81 -2.39
N ILE A 58 -6.88 5.55 -3.08
CA ILE A 58 -6.35 4.23 -3.34
C ILE A 58 -4.86 4.21 -3.03
N VAL A 59 -4.40 3.21 -2.29
CA VAL A 59 -2.99 2.83 -2.20
C VAL A 59 -2.75 1.58 -3.04
N THR A 60 -1.61 1.52 -3.74
CA THR A 60 -1.32 0.38 -4.62
C THR A 60 0.06 -0.22 -4.39
N ALA A 61 0.11 -1.56 -4.36
CA ALA A 61 1.32 -2.36 -4.36
C ALA A 61 1.00 -3.77 -4.90
N GLU A 62 1.99 -4.43 -5.48
CA GLU A 62 1.86 -5.72 -6.15
C GLU A 62 1.87 -6.93 -5.20
N CYS A 63 2.46 -6.77 -4.02
CA CYS A 63 2.68 -7.87 -3.08
C CYS A 63 1.43 -8.13 -2.21
N SER A 64 0.93 -9.38 -2.20
CA SER A 64 -0.20 -9.81 -1.38
C SER A 64 0.08 -9.69 0.13
N ALA A 65 1.32 -9.91 0.56
CA ALA A 65 1.73 -9.70 1.93
C ALA A 65 1.68 -8.21 2.33
N CYS A 66 2.09 -7.31 1.42
CA CYS A 66 1.91 -5.87 1.61
C CYS A 66 0.43 -5.49 1.70
N ARG A 67 -0.44 -6.07 0.86
CA ARG A 67 -1.90 -5.86 0.94
C ARG A 67 -2.42 -6.16 2.34
N MET A 68 -2.08 -7.33 2.90
CA MET A 68 -2.53 -7.73 4.24
C MET A 68 -2.05 -6.75 5.31
N GLN A 69 -0.74 -6.49 5.38
CA GLN A 69 -0.17 -5.63 6.42
C GLN A 69 -0.60 -4.17 6.30
N ILE A 70 -0.68 -3.63 5.07
CA ILE A 70 -1.10 -2.24 4.84
C ILE A 70 -2.58 -2.08 5.19
N ASN A 71 -3.45 -3.02 4.80
CA ASN A 71 -4.86 -2.99 5.22
C ASN A 71 -5.00 -3.03 6.75
N ASN A 72 -4.25 -3.91 7.44
CA ASN A 72 -4.26 -3.93 8.90
C ASN A 72 -3.81 -2.58 9.49
N SER A 73 -2.72 -2.01 8.97
CA SER A 73 -2.15 -0.76 9.48
C SER A 73 -3.06 0.45 9.21
N MET A 74 -3.72 0.49 8.05
CA MET A 74 -4.71 1.53 7.73
C MET A 74 -5.95 1.41 8.61
N ASN A 75 -6.43 0.18 8.85
CA ASN A 75 -7.55 -0.08 9.76
C ASN A 75 -7.23 0.37 11.20
N GLU A 76 -6.07 0.01 11.74
CA GLU A 76 -5.62 0.45 13.07
C GLU A 76 -5.51 1.98 13.19
N ALA A 77 -5.14 2.66 12.09
CA ALA A 77 -4.98 4.10 12.04
C ALA A 77 -6.25 4.87 11.62
N ASN A 78 -7.39 4.19 11.42
CA ASN A 78 -8.64 4.75 10.90
C ASN A 78 -8.45 5.53 9.59
N VAL A 79 -7.63 5.00 8.69
CA VAL A 79 -7.35 5.58 7.37
C VAL A 79 -8.28 4.96 6.34
N ASP A 80 -9.26 5.73 5.88
CA ASP A 80 -10.24 5.31 4.88
C ASP A 80 -9.66 5.41 3.46
N VAL A 81 -8.75 4.48 3.15
CA VAL A 81 -8.10 4.34 1.84
C VAL A 81 -8.16 2.88 1.41
N VAL A 82 -8.50 2.64 0.13
CA VAL A 82 -8.63 1.28 -0.40
C VAL A 82 -7.29 0.78 -0.93
N PHE A 83 -6.84 -0.40 -0.50
CA PHE A 83 -5.72 -1.06 -1.15
C PHE A 83 -6.16 -1.77 -2.45
N LYS A 84 -5.44 -1.54 -3.56
CA LYS A 84 -5.58 -2.32 -4.80
C LYS A 84 -4.24 -2.72 -5.39
N ASN A 85 -4.15 -3.92 -5.97
CA ASN A 85 -2.99 -4.31 -6.78
C ASN A 85 -2.95 -3.45 -8.08
N PRO A 86 -1.77 -3.06 -8.59
CA PRO A 86 -1.67 -2.32 -9.85
C PRO A 86 -2.40 -2.97 -11.02
N ILE A 87 -2.47 -4.31 -11.06
CA ILE A 87 -3.20 -5.06 -12.11
C ILE A 87 -4.71 -4.84 -12.00
N GLU A 88 -5.26 -4.71 -10.78
CA GLU A 88 -6.67 -4.37 -10.59
C GLU A 88 -6.99 -2.99 -11.18
N LEU A 89 -6.10 -2.01 -10.98
CA LEU A 89 -6.23 -0.65 -11.54
C LEU A 89 -6.16 -0.64 -13.06
N ILE A 90 -5.23 -1.39 -13.64
CA ILE A 90 -5.11 -1.52 -15.10
C ILE A 90 -6.37 -2.18 -15.67
N ALA A 91 -6.86 -3.25 -15.05
CA ALA A 91 -8.08 -3.92 -15.48
C ALA A 91 -9.33 -3.02 -15.39
N GLU A 92 -9.43 -2.17 -14.36
CA GLU A 92 -10.49 -1.17 -14.23
C GLU A 92 -10.42 -0.10 -15.32
N ALA A 93 -9.21 0.36 -15.67
CA ALA A 93 -9.01 1.32 -16.73
C ALA A 93 -9.41 0.77 -18.12
N LEU A 94 -9.19 -0.52 -18.37
CA LEU A 94 -9.54 -1.18 -19.65
C LEU A 94 -11.03 -1.47 -19.84
N ARG A 95 -11.84 -1.38 -18.77
CA ARG A 95 -13.29 -1.64 -18.81
C ARG A 95 -14.12 -0.37 -19.02
N LYS A 96 -13.48 0.79 -19.04
CA LYS A 96 -14.10 2.07 -19.36
C LYS A 96 -14.08 2.30 -20.86
#